data_AF-A0A7X4E1M4-F1
#
_entry.id   AF-A0A7X4E1M4-F1
#
_cell.length_a   1.000
_cell.length_b   1.000
_cell.length_c   1.000
_cell.angle_alpha   90.00
_cell.angle_beta   90.00
_cell.angle_gamma   90.00
#
_symmetry.space_group_name_H-M   'P 1'
#
loop_
_entity.id
_entity.type
_entity.pdbx_description
1 polymer ?
#
loop_
_entity_poly.entity_id
_entity_poly.type
_entity_poly.pdbx_seq_one_letter_code
_entity_poly.pdbx_strand_id
1 'polypeptide(L)' 'APAWDYFRNARPSYRKQVTWWVISAKREETRLRRLRILIESSAKGEVIPPMRWAEKKK' A
#
# COMPACT_ATOMS: atom_id res chain seq x y z
N ALA A 1 4.11 -10.41 12.57
CA ALA A 1 2.96 -9.53 12.23
C ALA A 1 3.30 -8.02 12.14
N PRO A 2 4.45 -7.57 11.60
CA PRO A 2 4.81 -6.15 11.60
C PRO A 2 4.02 -5.31 10.58
N ALA A 3 3.60 -5.91 9.46
CA ALA A 3 2.93 -5.20 8.37
C ALA A 3 1.57 -4.60 8.76
N TRP A 4 0.77 -5.32 9.55
CA TRP A 4 -0.54 -4.84 9.99
C TRP A 4 -0.42 -3.68 10.98
N ASP A 5 0.57 -3.75 11.88
CA ASP A 5 0.82 -2.72 12.87
C ASP A 5 1.28 -1.41 12.22
N TYR A 6 2.22 -1.48 11.27
CA TYR A 6 2.63 -0.33 10.46
C TYR A 6 1.44 0.28 9.71
N PHE A 7 0.62 -0.55 9.06
CA PHE A 7 -0.58 -0.06 8.36
C PHE A 7 -1.56 0.62 9.32
N ARG A 8 -1.79 0.07 10.52
CA ARG A 8 -2.68 0.64 11.53
C ARG A 8 -2.16 1.97 12.08
N ASN A 9 -0.85 2.08 12.29
CA ASN A 9 -0.16 3.27 12.77
C ASN A 9 0.08 4.32 11.66
N ALA A 10 -0.10 3.96 10.39
CA ALA A 10 0.05 4.90 9.28
C ALA A 10 -1.02 6.01 9.29
N ARG A 11 -0.66 7.16 8.73
CA ARG A 11 -1.49 8.37 8.67
C ARG A 11 -2.89 8.04 8.12
N PRO A 12 -3.98 8.57 8.71
CA PRO A 12 -5.35 8.29 8.25
C PRO A 12 -5.58 8.57 6.76
N SER A 13 -4.94 9.62 6.21
CA SER A 13 -5.01 9.96 4.79
C SER A 13 -4.32 8.92 3.90
N TYR A 14 -3.23 8.31 4.36
CA TYR A 14 -2.55 7.23 3.64
C TYR A 14 -3.41 5.97 3.62
N ARG A 15 -3.95 5.56 4.78
CA ARG A 15 -4.84 4.39 4.88
C ARG A 15 -6.01 4.50 3.91
N LYS A 16 -6.72 5.64 3.90
CA LYS A 16 -7.83 5.88 2.96
C LYS A 16 -7.40 5.72 1.51
N GLN A 17 -6.31 6.38 1.11
CA GLN A 17 -5.83 6.31 -0.27
C GLN A 17 -5.42 4.89 -0.68
N VAL A 18 -4.71 4.17 0.20
CA VAL A 18 -4.29 2.78 -0.06
C VAL A 18 -5.51 1.86 -0.18
N THR A 19 -6.50 2.00 0.70
CA THR A 19 -7.74 1.22 0.63
C THR A 19 -8.46 1.46 -0.69
N TRP A 20 -8.61 2.72 -1.11
CA TRP A 20 -9.19 3.05 -2.42
C TRP A 20 -8.34 2.51 -3.59
N TRP A 21 -7.01 2.54 -3.47
CA TRP A 21 -6.13 1.96 -4.47
C TRP A 21 -6.31 0.44 -4.59
N VAL A 22 -6.47 -0.30 -3.50
CA VAL A 22 -6.75 -1.74 -3.56
C VAL A 22 -8.15 -2.00 -4.15
N ILE A 23 -9.18 -1.31 -3.65
CA ILE A 23 -10.59 -1.54 -4.01
C ILE A 23 -10.90 -1.11 -5.46
N SER A 24 -10.26 -0.04 -5.96
CA SER A 24 -10.46 0.46 -7.33
C SER A 24 -10.04 -0.55 -8.43
N ALA A 25 -9.31 -1.62 -8.09
CA ALA A 25 -9.03 -2.68 -9.03
C ALA A 25 -10.30 -3.49 -9.34
N LYS A 26 -10.74 -3.40 -10.61
CA LYS A 26 -11.91 -4.15 -11.12
C LYS A 26 -11.65 -5.66 -11.26
N ARG A 27 -10.39 -6.05 -11.51
CA ARG A 27 -9.97 -7.46 -11.59
C ARG A 27 -9.49 -7.96 -10.23
N GLU A 28 -9.96 -9.12 -9.81
CA GLU A 28 -9.58 -9.72 -8.53
C GLU A 28 -8.08 -10.02 -8.44
N GLU A 29 -7.50 -10.57 -9.51
CA GLU A 29 -6.07 -10.82 -9.59
C GLU A 29 -5.24 -9.54 -9.36
N THR A 30 -5.70 -8.42 -9.90
CA THR A 30 -5.07 -7.12 -9.68
C THR A 30 -5.26 -6.63 -8.25
N ARG A 31 -6.43 -6.89 -7.64
CA ARG A 31 -6.69 -6.57 -6.23
C ARG A 31 -5.77 -7.35 -5.30
N LEU A 32 -5.59 -8.65 -5.53
CA LEU A 32 -4.67 -9.50 -4.79
C LEU A 32 -3.22 -9.03 -4.94
N ARG A 33 -2.82 -8.66 -6.16
CA ARG A 33 -1.47 -8.11 -6.42
C ARG A 33 -1.25 -6.79 -5.67
N ARG A 34 -2.22 -5.87 -5.68
CA ARG A 34 -2.16 -4.60 -4.92
C ARG A 34 -2.12 -4.85 -3.41
N LEU A 35 -2.90 -5.80 -2.91
CA LEU A 35 -2.88 -6.19 -1.51
C LEU A 35 -1.51 -6.75 -1.09
N ARG A 36 -0.89 -7.59 -1.93
CA ARG A 36 0.44 -8.13 -1.68
C ARG A 36 1.50 -7.04 -1.60
N ILE A 37 1.46 -6.09 -2.54
CA ILE A 37 2.34 -4.90 -2.52
C ILE A 37 2.17 -4.12 -1.21
N LEU A 38 0.93 -3.91 -0.74
CA LEU A 38 0.68 -3.25 0.54
C LEU A 38 1.33 -3.98 1.72
N ILE A 39 1.20 -5.30 1.76
CA ILE A 39 1.78 -6.12 2.83
C ILE A 39 3.30 -6.05 2.79
N GLU A 40 3.91 -6.18 1.61
CA GLU A 40 5.37 -6.11 1.43
C GLU A 40 5.94 -4.74 1.80
N SER A 41 5.32 -3.64 1.34
CA SER A 41 5.74 -2.29 1.72
C SER A 41 5.56 -2.04 3.22
N SER A 42 4.45 -2.49 3.81
CA SER A 42 4.22 -2.31 5.24
C SER A 42 5.16 -3.17 6.10
N ALA A 43 5.57 -4.35 5.61
CA ALA A 43 6.58 -5.17 6.27
C ALA A 43 7.96 -4.49 6.27
N LYS A 44 8.26 -3.67 5.24
CA LYS A 44 9.48 -2.85 5.15
C LYS A 44 9.39 -1.53 5.88
N GLY A 45 8.21 -1.16 6.41
CA GLY A 45 7.99 0.16 6.99
C GLY A 45 7.98 1.30 5.96
N GLU A 46 7.63 0.99 4.71
CA GLU A 46 7.60 1.95 3.60
C GLU A 46 6.17 2.18 3.10
N VAL A 47 5.95 3.29 2.40
CA VAL A 47 4.71 3.55 1.68
C VAL A 47 4.66 2.75 0.38
N ILE A 48 3.45 2.41 -0.10
CA ILE A 48 3.31 1.65 -1.36
C ILE A 48 3.95 2.40 -2.54
N PRO A 49 4.54 1.68 -3.52
CA PRO A 49 5.24 2.28 -4.66
C PRO A 49 4.49 3.40 -5.41
N PRO A 50 3.17 3.30 -5.71
CA PRO A 50 2.49 4.38 -6.42
C PRO A 50 2.31 5.66 -5.60
N MET A 51 2.47 5.61 -4.28
CA MET A 51 2.42 6.78 -3.39
C MET A 51 3.82 7.27 -3.01
N ARG A 52 4.86 6.52 -3.39
CA ARG A 52 6.26 6.90 -3.29
C ARG A 52 6.65 7.74 -4.52
N TRP A 53 6.06 8.92 -4.64
CA TRP A 53 6.32 9.83 -5.77
C TRP A 53 7.77 10.36 -5.80
N ALA A 54 8.47 10.33 -4.66
CA ALA A 54 9.82 10.85 -4.51
C ALA A 54 10.95 9.94 -5.04
N GLU A 55 10.68 8.67 -5.37
CA GLU A 55 11.73 7.72 -5.78
C GLU A 55 11.88 7.52 -7.28
N LYS A 56 11.04 8.16 -8.10
CA LYS A 56 11.28 8.24 -9.54
C LYS A 56 12.35 9.30 -9.84
N LYS A 57 13.57 9.07 -9.38
CA LYS A 57 14.79 9.67 -9.94
C LYS A 57 15.75 8.53 -10.31
N LYS A 58 15.60 8.02 -11.53
CA LYS A 58 16.70 7.51 -12.33
C LYS A 58 16.32 7.57 -13.80
#